data_AF-A0A848MUF1-F1
#
_entry.id   AF-A0A848MUF1-F1
#
_cell.length_a   1.000
_cell.length_b   1.000
_cell.length_c   1.000
_cell.angle_alpha   90.00
_cell.angle_beta   90.00
_cell.angle_gamma   90.00
#
_symmetry.space_group_name_H-M   'P 1'
#
loop_
_entity.id
_entity.type
_entity.pdbx_description
1 polymer ?
#
loop_
_entity_poly.entity_id
_entity_poly.type
_entity_poly.pdbx_seq_one_letter_code
_entity_poly.pdbx_strand_id
1 'polypeptide(L)'
;MKKIKNANDYAKDCLKPPKAFFEWCYQQFPTYVWKNKRETIVASTRKHSNTYEKRLAKNSRLTFFDKCQYFIIILSSTKRIEIQTYEVYSFFEEGKQMFKYHLFNLERLAENKHLKVCRESNENYRFGKKAVTGIFNYYVPEVYPNGWIEKLGRSSELKYLDLRGVQPEQLPHIYKYRERIEFAQKIGAKQLAQDIMNKIYLIDMRVVTKNWLRKFKKFFQKSSRGYADFLLKKEIETRGIQMILGIEKYVSRYDINDFFENNHLMKLQAYLLKQEVRFSMYRDYLNMLND
;
A
#
# COMPACT_ATOMS: atom_id res chain seq x y z
N MET A 1 8.98 34.63 -14.90
CA MET A 1 8.36 33.94 -13.73
C MET A 1 7.83 32.58 -14.18
N LYS A 2 8.14 31.48 -13.48
CA LYS A 2 7.51 30.17 -13.77
C LYS A 2 6.03 30.27 -13.38
N LYS A 3 5.12 30.04 -14.33
CA LYS A 3 3.67 29.97 -14.07
C LYS A 3 3.41 28.92 -12.97
N ILE A 4 2.79 29.34 -11.87
CA ILE A 4 2.38 28.42 -10.81
C ILE A 4 1.29 27.51 -11.40
N LYS A 5 1.57 26.20 -11.48
CA LYS A 5 0.58 25.22 -11.96
C LYS A 5 -0.57 25.11 -10.96
N ASN A 6 -1.79 25.21 -11.44
CA ASN A 6 -2.99 24.93 -10.65
C ASN A 6 -3.36 23.44 -10.72
N ALA A 7 -4.36 23.01 -9.94
CA ALA A 7 -4.79 21.61 -9.90
C ALA A 7 -5.28 21.08 -11.27
N ASN A 8 -5.98 21.90 -12.05
CA ASN A 8 -6.42 21.55 -13.41
C ASN A 8 -5.22 21.29 -14.35
N ASP A 9 -4.15 22.06 -14.24
CA ASP A 9 -2.93 21.86 -15.03
C ASP A 9 -2.31 20.49 -14.76
N TYR A 10 -2.32 20.03 -13.49
CA TYR A 10 -1.83 18.70 -13.13
C TYR A 10 -2.75 17.58 -13.62
N ALA A 11 -4.06 17.75 -13.52
CA ALA A 11 -5.02 16.78 -14.05
C ALA A 11 -4.91 16.63 -15.57
N LYS A 12 -4.69 17.74 -16.29
CA LYS A 12 -4.47 17.73 -17.74
C LYS A 12 -3.13 17.08 -18.13
N ASP A 13 -2.06 17.39 -17.39
CA ASP A 13 -0.68 16.89 -17.58
C ASP A 13 -0.46 15.45 -17.07
N CYS A 14 -1.47 14.76 -16.54
CA CYS A 14 -1.30 13.39 -16.07
C CYS A 14 -0.87 12.42 -17.20
N LEU A 15 -0.11 11.39 -16.83
CA LEU A 15 0.22 10.27 -17.71
C LEU A 15 -1.08 9.65 -18.24
N LYS A 16 -1.16 9.34 -19.53
CA LYS A 16 -2.39 8.82 -20.11
C LYS A 16 -2.47 7.31 -19.91
N PRO A 17 -3.54 6.76 -19.30
CA PRO A 17 -3.77 5.34 -19.27
C PRO A 17 -3.88 4.76 -20.69
N PRO A 18 -3.39 3.54 -20.92
CA PRO A 18 -3.56 2.87 -22.21
C PRO A 18 -5.04 2.53 -22.43
N LYS A 19 -5.48 2.41 -23.70
CA LYS A 19 -6.85 1.98 -24.03
C LYS A 19 -7.24 0.66 -23.34
N ALA A 20 -6.29 -0.26 -23.21
CA ALA A 20 -6.48 -1.55 -22.53
C ALA A 20 -6.92 -1.43 -21.07
N PHE A 21 -6.54 -0.34 -20.37
CA PHE A 21 -7.02 -0.08 -19.01
C PHE A 21 -8.54 0.14 -19.00
N PHE A 22 -9.05 0.99 -19.89
CA PHE A 22 -10.48 1.28 -19.94
C PHE A 22 -11.30 0.08 -20.41
N GLU A 23 -10.81 -0.68 -21.40
CA GLU A 23 -11.45 -1.94 -21.78
C GLU A 23 -11.50 -2.93 -20.61
N TRP A 24 -10.41 -3.06 -19.85
CA TRP A 24 -10.39 -3.90 -18.65
C TRP A 24 -11.39 -3.42 -17.58
N CYS A 25 -11.51 -2.11 -17.35
CA CYS A 25 -12.52 -1.55 -16.46
C CYS A 25 -13.93 -1.92 -16.92
N TYR A 26 -14.23 -1.79 -18.21
CA TYR A 26 -15.56 -2.08 -18.76
C TYR A 26 -15.94 -3.56 -18.58
N GLN A 27 -14.96 -4.48 -18.68
CA GLN A 27 -15.17 -5.91 -18.47
C GLN A 27 -15.56 -6.25 -17.03
N GLN A 28 -15.30 -5.38 -16.04
CA GLN A 28 -15.70 -5.61 -14.64
C GLN A 28 -17.19 -5.30 -14.39
N PHE A 29 -17.87 -4.67 -15.35
CA PHE A 29 -19.30 -4.44 -15.29
C PHE A 29 -20.05 -5.66 -15.83
N PRO A 30 -21.23 -5.98 -15.27
CA PRO A 30 -22.10 -6.94 -15.92
C PRO A 30 -22.69 -6.33 -17.20
N THR A 31 -23.19 -7.18 -18.08
CA THR A 31 -24.02 -6.77 -19.21
C THR A 31 -25.35 -7.50 -19.22
N TYR A 32 -26.24 -7.12 -20.13
CA TYR A 32 -27.60 -7.65 -20.19
C TYR A 32 -27.92 -8.16 -21.59
N VAL A 33 -28.72 -9.22 -21.63
CA VAL A 33 -29.33 -9.76 -22.84
C VAL A 33 -30.83 -9.84 -22.62
N TRP A 34 -31.61 -9.10 -23.40
CA TRP A 34 -33.06 -9.20 -23.38
C TRP A 34 -33.54 -10.09 -24.52
N LYS A 35 -34.32 -11.12 -24.23
CA LYS A 35 -34.83 -12.05 -25.24
C LYS A 35 -36.32 -12.36 -25.10
N ASN A 36 -36.99 -12.52 -26.23
CA ASN A 36 -38.30 -13.16 -26.35
C ASN A 36 -38.30 -14.10 -27.58
N LYS A 37 -39.46 -14.64 -27.95
CA LYS A 37 -39.56 -15.59 -29.08
C LYS A 37 -39.27 -14.97 -30.46
N ARG A 38 -39.25 -13.64 -30.58
CA ARG A 38 -39.14 -12.90 -31.86
C ARG A 38 -37.82 -12.13 -31.98
N GLU A 39 -37.28 -11.64 -30.87
CA GLU A 39 -36.17 -10.70 -30.84
C GLU A 39 -35.23 -10.97 -29.66
N THR A 40 -33.94 -10.70 -29.89
CA THR A 40 -32.90 -10.68 -28.86
C THR A 40 -32.09 -9.39 -28.97
N ILE A 41 -32.01 -8.65 -27.87
CA ILE A 41 -31.21 -7.42 -27.73
C ILE A 41 -30.02 -7.74 -26.85
N VAL A 42 -28.81 -7.66 -27.42
CA VAL A 42 -27.55 -7.85 -26.70
C VAL A 42 -26.96 -6.48 -26.41
N ALA A 43 -26.83 -6.13 -25.13
CA ALA A 43 -26.42 -4.78 -24.77
C ALA A 43 -24.97 -4.45 -25.06
N SER A 44 -24.11 -5.47 -25.04
CA SER A 44 -22.70 -5.33 -25.36
C SER A 44 -22.13 -6.64 -25.86
N THR A 45 -21.29 -6.56 -26.89
CA THR A 45 -20.53 -7.71 -27.40
C THR A 45 -19.19 -7.91 -26.70
N ARG A 46 -18.85 -7.07 -25.72
CA ARG A 46 -17.61 -7.19 -24.94
C ARG A 46 -17.68 -8.43 -24.04
N LYS A 47 -16.50 -8.98 -23.69
CA LYS A 47 -16.39 -10.07 -22.73
C LYS A 47 -16.51 -9.52 -21.30
N HIS A 48 -17.74 -9.42 -20.81
CA HIS A 48 -18.03 -8.97 -19.46
C HIS A 48 -17.83 -10.07 -18.42
N SER A 49 -17.62 -9.67 -17.16
CA SER A 49 -17.47 -10.58 -16.02
C SER A 49 -18.72 -11.44 -15.82
N ASN A 50 -19.89 -10.83 -16.03
CA ASN A 50 -21.20 -11.48 -15.91
C ASN A 50 -22.16 -10.99 -17.01
N THR A 51 -23.07 -11.87 -17.43
CA THR A 51 -24.16 -11.54 -18.35
C THR A 51 -25.49 -11.92 -17.72
N TYR A 52 -26.40 -10.96 -17.60
CA TYR A 52 -27.74 -11.18 -17.08
C TYR A 52 -28.75 -11.33 -18.21
N GLU A 53 -29.40 -12.49 -18.26
CA GLU A 53 -30.51 -12.70 -19.18
C GLU A 53 -31.82 -12.16 -18.59
N LYS A 54 -32.58 -11.43 -19.39
CA LYS A 54 -33.89 -10.87 -19.03
C LYS A 54 -34.90 -11.19 -20.13
N ARG A 55 -36.17 -11.34 -19.75
CA ARG A 55 -37.28 -11.46 -20.71
C ARG A 55 -37.53 -10.09 -21.35
N LEU A 56 -37.67 -10.06 -22.68
CA LEU A 56 -38.07 -8.86 -23.43
C LEU A 56 -39.61 -8.78 -23.51
N ALA A 57 -40.17 -7.70 -22.98
CA ALA A 57 -41.61 -7.38 -22.98
C ALA A 57 -41.83 -5.94 -23.48
N LYS A 58 -43.07 -5.58 -23.82
CA LYS A 58 -43.44 -4.25 -24.34
C LYS A 58 -43.02 -3.10 -23.41
N ASN A 59 -43.00 -3.35 -22.10
CA ASN A 59 -42.63 -2.38 -21.05
C ASN A 59 -41.23 -2.66 -20.45
N SER A 60 -40.38 -3.45 -21.11
CA SER A 60 -39.00 -3.66 -20.64
C SER A 60 -38.26 -2.33 -20.59
N ARG A 61 -37.66 -2.03 -19.43
CA ARG A 61 -36.82 -0.85 -19.25
C ARG A 61 -35.44 -1.09 -19.87
N LEU A 62 -35.21 -0.47 -21.03
CA LEU A 62 -33.96 -0.59 -21.79
C LEU A 62 -33.02 0.61 -21.61
N THR A 63 -33.49 1.68 -20.96
CA THR A 63 -32.69 2.87 -20.62
C THR A 63 -32.63 3.06 -19.11
N PHE A 64 -31.45 2.94 -18.52
CA PHE A 64 -31.24 3.07 -17.08
C PHE A 64 -29.76 3.25 -16.70
N PHE A 65 -29.53 3.85 -15.53
CA PHE A 65 -28.23 3.81 -14.87
C PHE A 65 -28.04 2.47 -14.18
N ASP A 66 -26.88 1.85 -14.37
CA ASP A 66 -26.55 0.55 -13.81
C ASP A 66 -25.72 0.68 -12.54
N LYS A 67 -24.44 1.04 -12.67
CA LYS A 67 -23.56 1.25 -11.52
C LYS A 67 -22.40 2.19 -11.82
N CYS A 68 -21.80 2.70 -10.75
CA CYS A 68 -20.54 3.44 -10.76
C CYS A 68 -19.51 2.67 -9.94
N GLN A 69 -18.30 2.52 -10.48
CA GLN A 69 -17.18 1.86 -9.80
C GLN A 69 -15.90 2.66 -9.97
N TYR A 70 -14.97 2.45 -9.03
CA TYR A 70 -13.66 3.08 -9.06
C TYR A 70 -12.57 2.06 -9.38
N PHE A 71 -11.60 2.49 -10.18
CA PHE A 71 -10.45 1.68 -10.61
C PHE A 71 -9.16 2.48 -10.47
N ILE A 72 -8.07 1.80 -10.12
CA ILE A 72 -6.75 2.40 -9.95
C ILE A 72 -5.84 1.94 -11.09
N ILE A 73 -5.08 2.87 -11.64
CA ILE A 73 -3.93 2.57 -12.49
C ILE A 73 -2.70 3.29 -11.94
N ILE A 74 -1.59 2.54 -11.86
CA ILE A 74 -0.28 3.08 -11.51
C ILE A 74 0.53 3.20 -12.80
N LEU A 75 1.02 4.41 -13.04
CA LEU A 75 1.83 4.76 -14.20
C LEU A 75 3.14 5.39 -13.72
N SER A 76 4.21 5.19 -14.48
CA SER A 76 5.52 5.75 -14.14
C SER A 76 6.27 6.19 -15.37
N SER A 77 7.09 7.21 -15.19
CA SER A 77 8.17 7.59 -16.09
C SER A 77 9.46 7.78 -15.29
N THR A 78 10.54 8.16 -15.97
CA THR A 78 11.80 8.53 -15.33
C THR A 78 11.68 9.76 -14.42
N LYS A 79 10.63 10.56 -14.58
CA LYS A 79 10.46 11.83 -13.85
C LYS A 79 9.42 11.78 -12.74
N ARG A 80 8.50 10.81 -12.78
CA ARG A 80 7.35 10.77 -11.86
C ARG A 80 6.69 9.41 -11.80
N ILE A 81 6.04 9.14 -10.67
CA ILE A 81 5.10 8.04 -10.48
C ILE A 81 3.72 8.67 -10.25
N GLU A 82 2.69 8.11 -10.86
CA GLU A 82 1.31 8.56 -10.71
C GLU A 82 0.43 7.39 -10.31
N ILE A 83 -0.34 7.59 -9.24
CA ILE A 83 -1.44 6.73 -8.84
C ILE A 83 -2.71 7.47 -9.24
N GLN A 84 -3.43 6.92 -10.21
CA GLN A 84 -4.61 7.54 -10.77
C GLN A 84 -5.83 6.69 -10.42
N THR A 85 -6.83 7.31 -9.80
CA THR A 85 -8.14 6.70 -9.58
C THR A 85 -9.11 7.23 -10.60
N TYR A 86 -9.77 6.34 -11.33
CA TYR A 86 -10.84 6.67 -12.27
C TYR A 86 -12.19 6.24 -11.70
N GLU A 87 -13.17 7.09 -11.89
CA GLU A 87 -14.59 6.80 -11.67
C GLU A 87 -15.20 6.42 -13.01
N VAL A 88 -15.83 5.24 -13.10
CA VAL A 88 -16.41 4.69 -14.33
C VAL A 88 -17.88 4.39 -14.12
N TYR A 89 -18.72 4.99 -14.95
CA TYR A 89 -20.16 4.83 -14.98
C TYR A 89 -20.56 3.87 -16.10
N SER A 90 -21.40 2.89 -15.77
CA SER A 90 -22.14 2.04 -16.72
C SER A 90 -23.59 2.47 -16.74
N PHE A 91 -24.13 2.67 -17.93
CA PHE A 91 -25.54 2.97 -18.16
C PHE A 91 -25.97 2.37 -19.49
N PHE A 92 -27.28 2.21 -19.66
CA PHE A 92 -27.88 1.63 -20.84
C PHE A 92 -28.79 2.68 -21.48
N GLU A 93 -28.70 2.81 -22.80
CA GLU A 93 -29.56 3.65 -23.64
C GLU A 93 -30.11 2.79 -24.76
N GLU A 94 -31.44 2.66 -24.81
CA GLU A 94 -32.14 1.87 -25.83
C GLU A 94 -31.60 0.44 -25.96
N GLY A 95 -31.23 -0.15 -24.82
CA GLY A 95 -30.74 -1.51 -24.74
C GLY A 95 -29.27 -1.68 -25.11
N LYS A 96 -28.54 -0.59 -25.40
CA LYS A 96 -27.08 -0.60 -25.62
C LYS A 96 -26.33 -0.10 -24.39
N GLN A 97 -25.28 -0.80 -24.01
CA GLN A 97 -24.45 -0.43 -22.89
C GLN A 97 -23.44 0.66 -23.27
N MET A 98 -23.40 1.71 -22.47
CA MET A 98 -22.56 2.88 -22.62
C MET A 98 -21.72 3.11 -21.36
N PHE A 99 -20.53 3.68 -21.55
CA PHE A 99 -19.61 3.98 -20.47
C PHE A 99 -19.17 5.44 -20.51
N LYS A 100 -19.06 6.04 -19.32
CA LYS A 100 -18.42 7.34 -19.10
C LYS A 100 -17.38 7.19 -17.99
N TYR A 101 -16.26 7.89 -18.11
CA TYR A 101 -15.22 7.85 -17.08
C TYR A 101 -14.64 9.23 -16.81
N HIS A 102 -14.15 9.40 -15.59
CA HIS A 102 -13.48 10.62 -15.18
C HIS A 102 -12.30 10.30 -14.27
N LEU A 103 -11.22 11.07 -14.39
CA LEU A 103 -10.15 11.04 -13.40
C LEU A 103 -10.71 11.60 -12.09
N PHE A 104 -10.74 10.76 -11.05
CA PHE A 104 -11.33 11.10 -9.75
C PHE A 104 -10.28 11.62 -8.77
N ASN A 105 -9.15 10.92 -8.68
CA ASN A 105 -7.98 11.33 -7.90
C ASN A 105 -6.69 11.12 -8.70
N LEU A 106 -5.73 12.01 -8.52
CA LEU A 106 -4.36 11.91 -8.99
C LEU A 106 -3.41 12.14 -7.80
N GLU A 107 -2.61 11.12 -7.48
CA GLU A 107 -1.47 11.25 -6.59
C GLU A 107 -0.19 11.17 -7.43
N ARG A 108 0.61 12.25 -7.43
CA ARG A 108 1.87 12.34 -8.18
C ARG A 108 3.05 12.40 -7.22
N LEU A 109 3.96 11.45 -7.39
CA LEU A 109 5.21 11.33 -6.66
C LEU A 109 6.35 11.75 -7.59
N ALA A 110 6.93 12.92 -7.33
CA ALA A 110 7.99 13.49 -8.15
C ALA A 110 8.75 14.56 -7.35
N GLU A 111 10.04 14.76 -7.64
CA GLU A 111 10.83 15.87 -7.07
C GLU A 111 10.78 15.92 -5.53
N ASN A 112 10.83 14.76 -4.86
CA ASN A 112 10.69 14.64 -3.40
C ASN A 112 9.34 15.11 -2.83
N LYS A 113 8.32 15.30 -3.68
CA LYS A 113 7.00 15.77 -3.28
C LYS A 113 5.95 14.72 -3.58
N HIS A 114 4.91 14.75 -2.76
CA HIS A 114 3.68 14.02 -2.98
C HIS A 114 2.55 15.03 -3.20
N LEU A 115 2.19 15.22 -4.47
CA LEU A 115 1.09 16.08 -4.86
C LEU A 115 -0.21 15.27 -4.94
N LYS A 116 -1.30 15.84 -4.47
CA LYS A 116 -2.64 15.25 -4.57
C LYS A 116 -3.59 16.22 -5.25
N VAL A 117 -4.33 15.72 -6.21
CA VAL A 117 -5.37 16.46 -6.93
C VAL A 117 -6.62 15.58 -6.99
N CYS A 118 -7.78 16.17 -6.74
CA CYS A 118 -9.06 15.48 -6.85
C CYS A 118 -10.06 16.28 -7.66
N ARG A 119 -10.99 15.55 -8.27
CA ARG A 119 -12.09 16.13 -9.04
C ARG A 119 -13.08 16.81 -8.09
N GLU A 120 -13.42 18.04 -8.41
CA GLU A 120 -14.42 18.84 -7.70
C GLU A 120 -15.74 18.89 -8.48
N SER A 121 -15.66 19.11 -9.80
CA SER A 121 -16.80 19.09 -10.71
C SER A 121 -16.42 18.36 -12.01
N ASN A 122 -17.29 18.39 -13.02
CA ASN A 122 -16.99 17.76 -14.32
C ASN A 122 -15.72 18.29 -14.99
N GLU A 123 -15.41 19.57 -14.78
CA GLU A 123 -14.32 20.24 -15.48
C GLU A 123 -13.23 20.78 -14.55
N ASN A 124 -13.50 20.81 -13.24
CA ASN A 124 -12.61 21.40 -12.25
C ASN A 124 -12.02 20.39 -11.29
N TYR A 125 -10.75 20.64 -10.96
CA TYR A 125 -9.98 19.92 -9.97
C TYR A 125 -9.46 20.87 -8.91
N ARG A 126 -9.29 20.35 -7.70
CA ARG A 126 -8.67 21.05 -6.57
C ARG A 126 -7.53 20.24 -5.98
N PHE A 127 -6.66 20.90 -5.23
CA PHE A 127 -5.65 20.20 -4.45
C PHE A 127 -6.29 19.40 -3.31
N GLY A 128 -5.72 18.23 -3.04
CA GLY A 128 -6.22 17.29 -2.05
C GLY A 128 -6.60 15.94 -2.66
N LYS A 129 -7.13 15.05 -1.82
CA LYS A 129 -7.63 13.73 -2.21
C LYS A 129 -9.06 13.59 -1.72
N LYS A 130 -9.95 13.09 -2.57
CA LYS A 130 -11.32 12.75 -2.22
C LYS A 130 -11.38 11.28 -1.79
N ALA A 131 -12.11 10.99 -0.72
CA ALA A 131 -12.35 9.62 -0.32
C ALA A 131 -13.15 8.90 -1.41
N VAL A 132 -12.76 7.67 -1.73
CA VAL A 132 -13.46 6.81 -2.69
C VAL A 132 -14.61 6.05 -2.01
N THR A 133 -14.53 5.93 -0.68
CA THR A 133 -15.48 5.25 0.19
C THR A 133 -16.10 6.20 1.20
N GLY A 134 -17.35 5.93 1.57
CA GLY A 134 -18.01 6.57 2.72
C GLY A 134 -17.81 5.74 3.98
N ILE A 135 -18.18 6.31 5.13
CA ILE A 135 -18.08 5.68 6.46
C ILE A 135 -18.78 4.30 6.52
N PHE A 136 -19.80 4.09 5.68
CA PHE A 136 -20.63 2.88 5.66
C PHE A 136 -20.42 1.97 4.44
N ASN A 137 -19.46 2.27 3.57
CA ASN A 137 -19.21 1.47 2.35
C ASN A 137 -17.70 1.28 2.14
N TYR A 138 -17.17 0.13 2.54
CA TYR A 138 -15.79 -0.28 2.29
C TYR A 138 -15.68 -0.90 0.88
N TYR A 139 -15.60 -0.05 -0.13
CA TYR A 139 -15.23 -0.47 -1.49
C TYR A 139 -13.74 -0.20 -1.73
N VAL A 140 -12.93 -1.25 -1.88
CA VAL A 140 -11.53 -1.11 -2.28
C VAL A 140 -11.46 -1.11 -3.81
N PRO A 141 -11.04 0.00 -4.45
CA PRO A 141 -10.93 0.05 -5.90
C PRO A 141 -9.94 -0.99 -6.44
N GLU A 142 -10.32 -1.69 -7.50
CA GLU A 142 -9.44 -2.65 -8.14
C GLU A 142 -8.27 -1.97 -8.85
N VAL A 143 -7.10 -2.59 -8.80
CA VAL A 143 -5.87 -2.07 -9.38
C VAL A 143 -5.59 -2.79 -10.69
N TYR A 144 -5.45 -2.04 -11.78
CA TYR A 144 -5.17 -2.59 -13.09
C TYR A 144 -3.82 -3.34 -13.10
N PRO A 145 -3.78 -4.64 -13.44
CA PRO A 145 -2.58 -5.47 -13.36
C PRO A 145 -1.62 -5.23 -14.54
N ASN A 146 -1.09 -4.01 -14.66
CA ASN A 146 -0.23 -3.58 -15.77
C ASN A 146 1.27 -3.79 -15.53
N GLY A 147 1.66 -4.65 -14.58
CA GLY A 147 3.06 -4.87 -14.18
C GLY A 147 3.73 -3.60 -13.64
N TRP A 148 3.00 -2.82 -12.82
CA TRP A 148 3.50 -1.53 -12.33
C TRP A 148 4.72 -1.70 -11.43
N ILE A 149 4.83 -2.76 -10.62
CA ILE A 149 5.99 -3.02 -9.75
C ILE A 149 7.26 -3.14 -10.59
N GLU A 150 7.22 -3.94 -11.66
CA GLU A 150 8.34 -4.14 -12.56
C GLU A 150 8.71 -2.85 -13.30
N LYS A 151 7.71 -2.06 -13.71
CA LYS A 151 7.93 -0.76 -14.36
C LYS A 151 8.58 0.26 -13.44
N LEU A 152 8.18 0.28 -12.17
CA LEU A 152 8.82 1.09 -11.13
C LEU A 152 10.28 0.68 -10.94
N GLY A 153 10.54 -0.62 -10.87
CA GLY A 153 11.88 -1.21 -10.77
C GLY A 153 12.81 -0.88 -11.93
N ARG A 154 12.28 -0.60 -13.13
CA ARG A 154 13.08 -0.30 -14.33
C ARG A 154 13.38 1.18 -14.51
N SER A 155 12.36 2.03 -14.35
CA SER A 155 12.41 3.40 -14.88
C SER A 155 12.24 4.50 -13.83
N SER A 156 11.72 4.20 -12.64
CA SER A 156 11.33 5.22 -11.68
C SER A 156 12.45 5.59 -10.69
N GLU A 157 12.19 6.60 -9.85
CA GLU A 157 13.04 6.92 -8.70
C GLU A 157 13.12 5.77 -7.66
N LEU A 158 12.24 4.77 -7.75
CA LEU A 158 12.23 3.61 -6.86
C LEU A 158 12.97 2.40 -7.44
N LYS A 159 13.67 2.55 -8.58
CA LYS A 159 14.37 1.44 -9.28
C LYS A 159 15.41 0.69 -8.46
N TYR A 160 15.91 1.30 -7.38
CA TYR A 160 16.89 0.68 -6.47
C TYR A 160 16.25 -0.06 -5.29
N LEU A 161 14.92 -0.09 -5.23
CA LEU A 161 14.19 -0.75 -4.15
C LEU A 161 13.68 -2.12 -4.59
N ASP A 162 13.76 -3.09 -3.69
CA ASP A 162 12.93 -4.29 -3.78
C ASP A 162 11.50 -3.93 -3.36
N LEU A 163 10.57 -3.97 -4.32
CA LEU A 163 9.17 -3.57 -4.16
C LEU A 163 8.20 -4.76 -4.19
N ARG A 164 8.70 -6.00 -4.02
CA ARG A 164 7.83 -7.18 -3.98
C ARG A 164 6.83 -7.08 -2.82
N GLY A 165 5.55 -7.37 -3.12
CA GLY A 165 4.47 -7.35 -2.13
C GLY A 165 3.96 -5.95 -1.75
N VAL A 166 4.48 -4.88 -2.37
CA VAL A 166 4.03 -3.51 -2.11
C VAL A 166 2.61 -3.31 -2.62
N GLN A 167 1.78 -2.69 -1.79
CA GLN A 167 0.44 -2.23 -2.14
C GLN A 167 0.45 -0.76 -2.60
N PRO A 168 -0.49 -0.35 -3.48
CA PRO A 168 -0.57 1.04 -3.98
C PRO A 168 -0.58 2.10 -2.88
N GLU A 169 -1.27 1.85 -1.77
CA GLU A 169 -1.45 2.79 -0.67
C GLU A 169 -0.14 3.07 0.07
N GLN A 170 0.82 2.15 -0.02
CA GLN A 170 2.14 2.26 0.61
C GLN A 170 3.11 3.10 -0.23
N LEU A 171 2.88 3.25 -1.54
CA LEU A 171 3.80 3.95 -2.45
C LEU A 171 4.17 5.37 -2.01
N PRO A 172 3.24 6.23 -1.54
CA PRO A 172 3.63 7.56 -1.07
C PRO A 172 4.59 7.55 0.10
N HIS A 173 4.41 6.60 1.03
CA HIS A 173 5.27 6.44 2.19
C HIS A 173 6.64 5.90 1.78
N ILE A 174 6.65 4.87 0.93
CA ILE A 174 7.87 4.30 0.36
C ILE A 174 8.67 5.38 -0.40
N TYR A 175 8.01 6.17 -1.24
CA TYR A 175 8.67 7.24 -1.99
C TYR A 175 9.28 8.31 -1.08
N LYS A 176 8.56 8.72 -0.03
CA LYS A 176 9.07 9.68 0.97
C LYS A 176 10.33 9.17 1.68
N TYR A 177 10.40 7.87 1.98
CA TYR A 177 11.49 7.28 2.75
C TYR A 177 12.43 6.39 1.91
N ARG A 178 12.39 6.50 0.58
CA ARG A 178 13.08 5.61 -0.37
C ARG A 178 14.56 5.44 -0.10
N GLU A 179 15.29 6.52 0.19
CA GLU A 179 16.73 6.43 0.47
C GLU A 179 17.06 5.65 1.76
N ARG A 180 16.13 5.66 2.73
CA ARG A 180 16.29 4.92 4.00
C ARG A 180 16.03 3.43 3.78
N ILE A 181 15.00 3.12 2.98
CA ILE A 181 14.67 1.76 2.56
C ILE A 181 15.82 1.19 1.74
N GLU A 182 16.31 1.95 0.76
CA GLU A 182 17.45 1.56 -0.09
C GLU A 182 18.69 1.25 0.75
N PHE A 183 19.01 2.11 1.73
CA PHE A 183 20.13 1.87 2.63
C PHE A 183 19.95 0.56 3.41
N ALA A 184 18.77 0.33 4.01
CA ALA A 184 18.49 -0.89 4.76
C ALA A 184 18.60 -2.14 3.88
N GLN A 185 18.05 -2.10 2.67
CA GLN A 185 18.14 -3.19 1.69
C GLN A 185 19.59 -3.46 1.28
N LYS A 186 20.39 -2.41 0.99
CA LYS A 186 21.81 -2.53 0.60
C LYS A 186 22.69 -3.18 1.66
N ILE A 187 22.39 -2.99 2.94
CA ILE A 187 23.14 -3.64 4.03
C ILE A 187 22.60 -5.04 4.38
N GLY A 188 21.56 -5.52 3.67
CA GLY A 188 20.92 -6.81 3.92
C GLY A 188 20.00 -6.82 5.14
N ALA A 189 19.57 -5.65 5.64
CA ALA A 189 18.64 -5.53 6.77
C ALA A 189 17.19 -5.67 6.29
N LYS A 190 16.81 -6.88 5.89
CA LYS A 190 15.53 -7.15 5.21
C LYS A 190 14.31 -6.78 6.07
N GLN A 191 14.32 -7.19 7.34
CA GLN A 191 13.21 -6.91 8.25
C GLN A 191 13.07 -5.41 8.52
N LEU A 192 14.17 -4.71 8.84
CA LEU A 192 14.14 -3.26 8.99
C LEU A 192 13.60 -2.53 7.74
N ALA A 193 13.99 -2.97 6.53
CA ALA A 193 13.44 -2.40 5.29
C ALA A 193 11.93 -2.60 5.20
N GLN A 194 11.43 -3.80 5.52
CA GLN A 194 9.99 -4.08 5.55
C GLN A 194 9.26 -3.27 6.63
N ASP A 195 9.84 -3.12 7.82
CA ASP A 195 9.27 -2.32 8.90
C ASP A 195 9.08 -0.86 8.46
N ILE A 196 10.09 -0.32 7.76
CA ILE A 196 10.02 1.02 7.16
C ILE A 196 8.95 1.07 6.08
N MET A 197 8.91 0.11 5.14
CA MET A 197 7.96 0.11 4.01
C MET A 197 6.50 -0.02 4.46
N ASN A 198 6.23 -0.91 5.42
CA ASN A 198 4.89 -1.23 5.89
C ASN A 198 4.32 -0.21 6.87
N LYS A 199 5.11 0.80 7.29
CA LYS A 199 4.72 1.78 8.30
C LYS A 199 4.19 1.07 9.56
N ILE A 200 4.92 0.08 10.05
CA ILE A 200 4.56 -0.63 11.28
C ILE A 200 4.35 0.41 12.38
N TYR A 201 3.25 0.32 13.15
CA TYR A 201 2.86 1.32 14.15
C TYR A 201 4.00 1.72 15.10
N LEU A 202 4.91 0.78 15.39
CA LEU A 202 6.04 0.99 16.27
C LEU A 202 7.17 1.85 15.68
N ILE A 203 7.28 2.00 14.36
CA ILE A 203 8.44 2.66 13.74
C ILE A 203 8.33 4.18 13.78
N ASP A 204 9.20 4.83 14.56
CA ASP A 204 9.30 6.28 14.57
C ASP A 204 10.26 6.76 13.47
N MET A 205 9.68 7.21 12.36
CA MET A 205 10.44 7.76 11.23
C MET A 205 11.15 9.10 11.54
N ARG A 206 10.92 9.73 12.70
CA ARG A 206 11.74 10.86 13.18
C ARG A 206 13.08 10.36 13.73
N VAL A 207 13.12 9.15 14.28
CA VAL A 207 14.33 8.52 14.82
C VAL A 207 15.14 7.85 13.71
N VAL A 208 14.48 7.12 12.80
CA VAL A 208 15.12 6.36 11.72
C VAL A 208 15.64 7.28 10.60
N THR A 209 16.59 8.15 10.92
CA THR A 209 17.25 9.06 9.98
C THR A 209 18.42 8.39 9.26
N LYS A 210 18.99 9.02 8.22
CA LYS A 210 20.23 8.53 7.58
C LYS A 210 21.39 8.39 8.58
N ASN A 211 21.52 9.33 9.52
CA ASN A 211 22.56 9.28 10.55
C ASN A 211 22.35 8.12 11.52
N TRP A 212 21.11 7.88 11.93
CA TRP A 212 20.75 6.74 12.75
C TRP A 212 21.06 5.41 12.04
N LEU A 213 20.69 5.29 10.76
CA LEU A 213 20.98 4.11 9.94
C LEU A 213 22.49 3.84 9.83
N ARG A 214 23.30 4.89 9.69
CA ARG A 214 24.77 4.77 9.68
C ARG A 214 25.31 4.33 11.03
N LYS A 215 24.83 4.94 12.13
CA LYS A 215 25.24 4.60 13.51
C LYS A 215 24.96 3.13 13.83
N PHE A 216 23.78 2.63 13.46
CA PHE A 216 23.35 1.26 13.75
C PHE A 216 23.58 0.28 12.60
N LYS A 217 24.37 0.64 11.58
CA LYS A 217 24.63 -0.21 10.41
C LYS A 217 25.08 -1.62 10.81
N LYS A 218 26.09 -1.73 11.69
CA LYS A 218 26.65 -3.02 12.12
C LYS A 218 25.60 -3.88 12.85
N PHE A 219 24.68 -3.27 13.58
CA PHE A 219 23.62 -3.98 14.29
C PHE A 219 22.65 -4.68 13.34
N PHE A 220 22.29 -4.01 12.23
CA PHE A 220 21.32 -4.53 11.27
C PHE A 220 21.92 -5.32 10.10
N GLN A 221 23.19 -5.10 9.78
CA GLN A 221 23.82 -5.64 8.58
C GLN A 221 23.69 -7.16 8.50
N LYS A 222 23.20 -7.65 7.35
CA LYS A 222 22.99 -9.07 7.03
C LYS A 222 22.23 -9.85 8.11
N SER A 223 21.31 -9.19 8.81
CA SER A 223 20.51 -9.80 9.87
C SER A 223 19.01 -9.74 9.53
N SER A 224 18.23 -10.56 10.24
CA SER A 224 16.77 -10.48 10.24
C SER A 224 16.24 -9.45 11.25
N ARG A 225 17.10 -8.57 11.78
CA ARG A 225 16.69 -7.62 12.83
C ARG A 225 15.80 -6.51 12.27
N GLY A 226 14.73 -6.22 13.00
CA GLY A 226 13.79 -5.14 12.75
C GLY A 226 13.91 -3.99 13.75
N TYR A 227 13.01 -3.03 13.64
CA TYR A 227 12.93 -1.89 14.55
C TYR A 227 12.60 -2.31 15.98
N ALA A 228 11.79 -3.37 16.17
CA ALA A 228 11.48 -3.91 17.49
C ALA A 228 12.75 -4.38 18.24
N ASP A 229 13.69 -5.02 17.55
CA ASP A 229 14.94 -5.50 18.13
C ASP A 229 15.86 -4.35 18.53
N PHE A 230 15.80 -3.24 17.79
CA PHE A 230 16.48 -2.01 18.20
C PHE A 230 15.85 -1.39 19.45
N LEU A 231 14.52 -1.42 19.59
CA LEU A 231 13.87 -0.94 20.81
C LEU A 231 14.27 -1.80 22.01
N LEU A 232 14.32 -3.13 21.85
CA LEU A 232 14.87 -4.05 22.84
C LEU A 232 16.32 -3.66 23.21
N LYS A 233 17.19 -3.47 22.20
CA LYS A 233 18.57 -3.02 22.42
C LYS A 233 18.63 -1.75 23.27
N LYS A 234 17.88 -0.72 22.88
CA LYS A 234 17.84 0.57 23.55
C LYS A 234 17.41 0.42 25.02
N GLU A 235 16.42 -0.42 25.26
CA GLU A 235 15.85 -0.67 26.59
C GLU A 235 16.84 -1.38 27.52
N ILE A 236 17.59 -2.37 27.01
CA ILE A 236 18.69 -3.03 27.75
C ILE A 236 19.83 -2.03 28.02
N GLU A 237 20.25 -1.27 27.02
CA GLU A 237 21.36 -0.32 27.15
C GLU A 237 21.04 0.87 28.06
N THR A 238 19.77 1.28 28.16
CA THR A 238 19.33 2.33 29.09
C THR A 238 19.48 1.88 30.55
N ARG A 239 19.46 0.57 30.82
CA ARG A 239 19.75 -0.01 32.15
C ARG A 239 21.25 -0.18 32.41
N GLY A 240 22.12 0.36 31.56
CA GLY A 240 23.58 0.23 31.69
C GLY A 240 24.12 -1.14 31.30
N ILE A 241 23.33 -1.94 30.58
CA ILE A 241 23.65 -3.34 30.26
C ILE A 241 23.89 -3.49 28.76
N GLN A 242 24.89 -4.28 28.37
CA GLN A 242 25.13 -4.58 26.97
C GLN A 242 24.17 -5.68 26.48
N MET A 243 23.52 -5.45 25.34
CA MET A 243 22.71 -6.48 24.68
C MET A 243 23.62 -7.55 24.06
N ILE A 244 23.35 -8.83 24.36
CA ILE A 244 23.95 -9.98 23.68
C ILE A 244 23.18 -10.24 22.38
N LEU A 245 23.87 -10.23 21.25
CA LEU A 245 23.23 -10.44 19.94
C LEU A 245 22.60 -11.83 19.85
N GLY A 246 21.38 -11.90 19.34
CA GLY A 246 20.58 -13.12 19.23
C GLY A 246 19.49 -13.21 20.30
N ILE A 247 19.59 -12.45 21.39
CA ILE A 247 18.59 -12.46 22.46
C ILE A 247 17.20 -12.00 21.98
N GLU A 248 17.17 -11.18 20.92
CA GLU A 248 15.94 -10.71 20.27
C GLU A 248 15.01 -11.84 19.80
N LYS A 249 15.51 -13.07 19.65
CA LYS A 249 14.70 -14.24 19.32
C LYS A 249 13.90 -14.79 20.51
N TYR A 250 14.32 -14.47 21.73
CA TYR A 250 13.85 -15.08 22.97
C TYR A 250 13.20 -14.06 23.91
N VAL A 251 13.47 -12.77 23.73
CA VAL A 251 13.02 -11.68 24.60
C VAL A 251 12.50 -10.53 23.74
N SER A 252 11.35 -9.98 24.13
CA SER A 252 10.80 -8.74 23.60
C SER A 252 11.09 -7.56 24.54
N ARG A 253 10.97 -6.33 24.03
CA ARG A 253 11.11 -5.12 24.87
C ARG A 253 10.14 -5.05 26.05
N TYR A 254 8.99 -5.73 25.96
CA TYR A 254 7.97 -5.69 27.01
C TYR A 254 8.34 -6.59 28.18
N ASP A 255 9.02 -7.70 27.87
CA ASP A 255 9.53 -8.64 28.86
C ASP A 255 10.56 -7.98 29.78
N ILE A 256 11.31 -6.97 29.31
CA ILE A 256 12.38 -6.32 30.09
C ILE A 256 11.85 -5.72 31.40
N ASN A 257 10.61 -5.25 31.43
CA ASN A 257 10.03 -4.68 32.64
C ASN A 257 9.74 -5.73 33.72
N ASP A 258 9.60 -7.01 33.34
CA ASP A 258 9.37 -8.12 34.26
C ASP A 258 10.69 -8.67 34.86
N PHE A 259 11.85 -8.12 34.52
CA PHE A 259 13.12 -8.55 35.09
C PHE A 259 13.23 -7.97 36.52
N PHE A 260 12.91 -8.83 37.50
CA PHE A 260 12.72 -8.50 38.92
C PHE A 260 13.81 -7.61 39.54
N GLU A 261 15.08 -7.72 39.13
CA GLU A 261 16.13 -6.79 39.54
C GLU A 261 17.13 -6.58 38.40
N ASN A 262 17.46 -5.31 38.10
CA ASN A 262 18.39 -4.92 37.02
C ASN A 262 19.72 -5.70 37.05
N ASN A 263 20.13 -6.21 38.21
CA ASN A 263 21.43 -6.84 38.47
C ASN A 263 21.63 -8.22 37.82
N HIS A 264 20.59 -8.84 37.25
CA HIS A 264 20.69 -10.18 36.65
C HIS A 264 20.38 -10.27 35.16
N LEU A 265 20.01 -9.16 34.50
CA LEU A 265 19.66 -9.14 33.09
C LEU A 265 20.79 -9.70 32.20
N MET A 266 22.07 -9.44 32.49
CA MET A 266 23.19 -10.05 31.75
C MET A 266 23.21 -11.58 31.84
N LYS A 267 23.05 -12.13 33.05
CA LYS A 267 23.05 -13.58 33.28
C LYS A 267 21.85 -14.23 32.59
N LEU A 268 20.69 -13.58 32.65
CA LEU A 268 19.48 -14.08 32.03
C LEU A 268 19.56 -14.07 30.51
N GLN A 269 20.12 -13.02 29.88
CA GLN A 269 20.40 -13.03 28.44
C GLN A 269 21.26 -14.25 28.05
N ALA A 270 22.35 -14.50 28.79
CA ALA A 270 23.23 -15.64 28.55
C ALA A 270 22.52 -16.99 28.76
N TYR A 271 21.67 -17.10 29.77
CA TYR A 271 20.87 -18.29 30.05
C TYR A 271 19.88 -18.60 28.93
N LEU A 272 19.04 -17.63 28.54
CA LEU A 272 18.02 -17.83 27.51
C LEU A 272 18.65 -18.18 26.16
N LEU A 273 19.80 -17.57 25.83
CA LEU A 273 20.56 -17.93 24.63
C LEU A 273 21.13 -19.35 24.71
N LYS A 274 21.70 -19.74 25.85
CA LYS A 274 22.29 -21.07 26.04
C LYS A 274 21.24 -22.18 26.00
N GLN A 275 20.06 -21.93 26.56
CA GLN A 275 18.98 -22.91 26.62
C GLN A 275 18.04 -22.86 25.40
N GLU A 276 18.15 -21.81 24.58
CA GLU A 276 17.24 -21.55 23.46
C GLU A 276 15.75 -21.47 23.87
N VAL A 277 15.50 -20.99 25.09
CA VAL A 277 14.16 -20.89 25.69
C VAL A 277 13.65 -19.45 25.58
N ARG A 278 12.38 -19.29 25.24
CA ARG A 278 11.70 -17.98 25.24
C ARG A 278 11.45 -17.51 26.68
N PHE A 279 11.56 -16.21 26.91
CA PHE A 279 11.33 -15.63 28.24
C PHE A 279 9.95 -15.96 28.81
N SER A 280 8.91 -16.02 27.96
CA SER A 280 7.56 -16.43 28.40
C SER A 280 7.56 -17.79 29.07
N MET A 281 8.25 -18.79 28.50
CA MET A 281 8.35 -20.14 29.08
C MET A 281 9.17 -20.14 30.38
N TYR A 282 10.23 -19.34 30.45
CA TYR A 282 11.02 -19.18 31.67
C TYR A 282 10.18 -18.55 32.80
N ARG A 283 9.35 -17.56 32.46
CA ARG A 283 8.42 -16.93 33.41
C ARG A 283 7.37 -17.92 33.90
N ASP A 284 6.77 -18.71 33.01
CA ASP A 284 5.79 -19.73 33.37
C ASP A 284 6.41 -20.75 34.34
N TYR A 285 7.65 -21.19 34.09
CA TYR A 285 8.40 -22.07 34.99
C TYR A 285 8.64 -21.45 36.37
N LEU A 286 9.04 -20.18 36.44
CA LEU A 286 9.22 -19.49 37.72
C LEU A 286 7.92 -19.37 38.50
N ASN A 287 6.80 -19.13 37.82
CA ASN A 287 5.49 -19.07 38.47
C ASN A 287 5.11 -20.43 39.05
N MET A 288 5.35 -21.52 38.32
CA MET A 288 5.09 -22.89 38.81
C MET A 288 5.94 -23.30 40.03
N LEU A 289 7.11 -22.67 40.23
CA LEU A 289 7.95 -22.93 41.40
C LEU A 289 7.59 -22.08 42.62
N ASN A 290 6.84 -21.00 42.40
CA ASN A 290 6.40 -20.09 43.47
C ASN A 290 4.98 -20.41 43.98
N ASP A 291 4.32 -21.42 43.40
CA ASP A 291 3.11 -22.08 43.89
C ASP A 291 3.48 -23.26 44.81
#